data_AF-A0A183NC48-F1
#
_entry.id   AF-A0A183NC48-F1
#
_cell.length_a   1.000
_cell.length_b   1.000
_cell.length_c   1.000
_cell.angle_alpha   90.00
_cell.angle_beta   90.00
_cell.angle_gamma   90.00
#
_symmetry.space_group_name_H-M   'P 1'
#
loop_
_entity.id
_entity.type
_entity.pdbx_description
1 polymer ?
#
loop_
_entity_poly.entity_id
_entity_poly.type
_entity_poly.pdbx_seq_one_letter_code
_entity_poly.pdbx_strand_id
1 'polypeptide(L)'
;MDGLFLCLDYSVKNFLQRLKFCMLEHYLKTPHPELLQSSELAYKYLTSINSRDLAKIVTLDYPSLANCVLDNTTTSTPTVSHPTLPIVNNSSPQTAQQTAHRLVNKIVEHLENHLKLQYLIPYVLNWLLIIITPVSARPLGKNVSLNHLYGLCYALYSDHF
;
A
#
# COMPACT_ATOMS: atom_id res chain seq x y z
N MET A 1 17.87 0.36 8.04
CA MET A 1 18.71 0.42 9.26
C MET A 1 18.91 1.88 9.62
N ASP A 2 18.73 2.24 10.89
CA ASP A 2 18.98 3.61 11.37
C ASP A 2 20.49 3.89 11.35
N GLY A 3 20.93 4.79 10.46
CA GLY A 3 22.34 5.17 10.34
C GLY A 3 22.91 5.76 11.64
N LEU A 4 22.07 6.36 12.48
CA LEU A 4 22.48 6.88 13.79
C LEU A 4 22.84 5.75 14.76
N PHE A 5 22.10 4.64 14.75
CA PHE A 5 22.40 3.48 15.59
C PHE A 5 23.72 2.82 15.20
N LEU A 6 23.98 2.70 13.90
CA LEU A 6 25.18 2.01 13.38
C LEU A 6 26.44 2.88 13.44
N CYS A 7 26.32 4.21 13.43
CA CYS A 7 27.47 5.12 13.33
C CYS A 7 27.79 5.90 14.61
N LEU A 8 26.89 5.98 15.60
CA LEU A 8 27.06 6.89 16.74
C LEU A 8 26.97 6.21 18.11
N ASP A 9 25.84 5.57 18.45
CA ASP A 9 25.59 5.22 19.86
C ASP A 9 25.47 3.71 20.16
N TYR A 10 25.19 2.86 19.16
CA TYR A 10 24.86 1.43 19.33
C TYR A 10 23.83 1.15 20.44
N SER A 11 23.06 2.16 20.84
CA SER A 11 22.19 2.10 22.00
C SER A 11 20.81 1.61 21.59
N VAL A 12 20.50 0.38 21.98
CA VAL A 12 19.16 -0.21 21.73
C VAL A 12 18.06 0.65 22.37
N LYS A 13 18.33 1.26 23.53
CA LYS A 13 17.38 2.16 24.20
C LYS A 13 17.05 3.38 23.34
N ASN A 14 18.08 4.03 22.78
CA ASN A 14 17.89 5.22 21.95
C ASN A 14 17.23 4.86 20.61
N PHE A 15 17.59 3.72 20.02
CA PHE A 15 16.92 3.19 18.84
C PHE A 15 15.42 2.97 19.09
N LEU A 16 15.06 2.29 20.18
CA LEU A 16 13.65 2.07 20.55
C LEU A 16 12.90 3.38 20.82
N GLN A 17 13.57 4.37 21.43
CA GLN A 17 12.97 5.68 21.66
C GLN A 17 12.70 6.43 20.34
N ARG A 18 13.63 6.38 19.39
CA ARG A 18 13.42 6.94 18.05
C ARG A 18 12.32 6.21 17.30
N LEU A 19 12.30 4.88 17.35
CA LEU A 19 11.22 4.08 16.75
C LEU A 19 9.84 4.48 17.28
N LYS A 20 9.70 4.64 18.61
CA LYS A 20 8.46 5.12 19.23
C LYS A 20 8.06 6.51 18.74
N PHE A 21 9.04 7.42 18.62
CA PHE A 21 8.79 8.77 18.10
C PHE A 21 8.31 8.73 16.65
N CYS A 22 8.98 7.96 15.79
CA CYS A 22 8.57 7.79 14.39
C CYS A 22 7.16 7.20 14.27
N MET A 23 6.84 6.18 15.06
CA MET A 23 5.49 5.61 15.09
C MET A 23 4.45 6.65 15.52
N LEU A 24 4.72 7.39 16.60
CA LEU A 24 3.80 8.42 17.10
C LEU A 24 3.58 9.52 16.06
N GLU A 25 4.67 10.02 15.47
CA GLU A 25 4.61 11.03 14.41
C GLU A 25 3.83 10.53 13.20
N HIS A 26 4.03 9.27 12.80
CA HIS A 26 3.27 8.63 11.74
C HIS A 26 1.78 8.62 12.08
N TYR A 27 1.37 8.03 13.21
CA TYR A 27 -0.05 7.96 13.59
C TYR A 27 -0.72 9.32 13.74
N LEU A 28 0.01 10.35 14.18
CA LEU A 28 -0.54 11.71 14.30
C LEU A 28 -0.74 12.40 12.94
N LYS A 29 0.05 12.02 11.92
CA LYS A 29 -0.02 12.62 10.58
C LYS A 29 -0.78 11.76 9.57
N THR A 30 -1.05 10.49 9.87
CA THR A 30 -1.73 9.58 8.95
C THR A 30 -3.17 10.04 8.69
N PRO A 31 -3.53 10.38 7.44
CA PRO A 31 -4.90 10.66 7.08
C PRO A 31 -5.71 9.35 7.08
N HIS A 32 -6.94 9.33 7.59
CA HIS A 32 -7.79 8.13 7.60
C HIS A 32 -7.18 6.91 8.33
N PRO A 33 -6.89 7.02 9.64
CA PRO A 33 -6.26 5.95 10.43
C PRO A 33 -7.07 4.65 10.48
N GLU A 34 -8.37 4.69 10.17
CA GLU A 34 -9.25 3.52 10.03
C GLU A 34 -8.75 2.55 8.96
N LEU A 35 -8.03 3.04 7.94
CA LEU A 35 -7.42 2.21 6.89
C LEU A 35 -6.22 1.39 7.40
N LEU A 36 -5.65 1.73 8.56
CA LEU A 36 -4.58 0.95 9.20
C LEU A 36 -5.12 -0.24 10.02
N GLN A 37 -6.44 -0.33 10.19
CA GLN A 37 -7.08 -1.36 11.00
C GLN A 37 -7.41 -2.61 10.17
N SER A 38 -8.25 -3.50 10.71
CA SER A 38 -8.70 -4.68 9.97
C SER A 38 -9.48 -4.28 8.71
N SER A 39 -9.48 -5.15 7.69
CA SER A 39 -10.21 -4.89 6.44
C SER A 39 -11.70 -4.67 6.66
N GLU A 40 -12.30 -5.31 7.68
CA GLU A 40 -13.69 -5.10 8.08
C GLU A 40 -13.96 -3.66 8.56
N LEU A 41 -13.06 -3.11 9.39
CA LEU A 41 -13.20 -1.73 9.90
C LEU A 41 -12.91 -0.70 8.81
N ALA A 42 -11.92 -0.96 7.97
CA ALA A 42 -11.64 -0.13 6.80
C ALA A 42 -12.83 -0.12 5.82
N TYR A 43 -13.47 -1.26 5.57
CA TYR A 43 -14.67 -1.34 4.73
C TYR A 43 -15.82 -0.52 5.32
N LYS A 44 -16.13 -0.73 6.61
CA LYS A 44 -17.18 0.03 7.31
C LYS A 44 -16.92 1.53 7.22
N TYR A 45 -15.68 1.96 7.44
CA TYR A 45 -15.27 3.35 7.30
C TYR A 45 -15.50 3.89 5.88
N LEU A 46 -14.98 3.21 4.87
CA LEU A 46 -15.07 3.64 3.47
C LEU A 46 -16.52 3.67 2.94
N THR A 47 -17.39 2.83 3.46
CA THR A 47 -18.84 2.88 3.13
C THR A 47 -19.58 4.01 3.85
N SER A 48 -19.04 4.51 4.97
CA SER A 48 -19.67 5.58 5.77
C SER A 48 -19.38 6.99 5.26
N ILE A 49 -18.28 7.17 4.52
CA ILE A 49 -17.86 8.47 3.98
C ILE A 49 -18.58 8.79 2.66
N ASN A 50 -18.72 10.08 2.37
CA ASN A 50 -19.36 10.51 1.12
C ASN A 50 -18.43 10.34 -0.09
N SER A 51 -19.00 10.41 -1.30
CA SER A 51 -18.26 10.22 -2.55
C SER A 51 -17.16 11.25 -2.81
N ARG A 52 -17.29 12.48 -2.29
CA ARG A 52 -16.27 13.52 -2.42
C ARG A 52 -15.06 13.21 -1.57
N ASP A 53 -15.27 12.80 -0.33
CA ASP A 53 -14.20 12.43 0.59
C ASP A 53 -13.51 11.15 0.12
N LEU A 54 -14.27 10.18 -0.41
CA LEU A 54 -13.70 8.99 -1.04
C LEU A 54 -12.82 9.34 -2.25
N ALA A 55 -13.23 10.30 -3.09
CA ALA A 55 -12.40 10.76 -4.20
C ALA A 55 -11.13 11.46 -3.70
N LYS A 56 -11.22 12.25 -2.61
CA LYS A 56 -10.07 12.91 -1.99
C LYS A 56 -9.05 11.89 -1.45
N ILE A 57 -9.53 10.83 -0.79
CA ILE A 57 -8.68 9.72 -0.31
C ILE A 57 -7.82 9.17 -1.45
N VAL A 58 -8.42 8.90 -2.60
CA VAL A 58 -7.71 8.26 -3.71
C VAL A 58 -6.81 9.21 -4.49
N THR A 59 -7.17 10.49 -4.55
CA THR A 59 -6.48 11.47 -5.41
C THR A 59 -5.41 12.27 -4.67
N LEU A 60 -5.62 12.56 -3.39
CA LEU A 60 -4.79 13.48 -2.62
C LEU A 60 -4.07 12.77 -1.48
N ASP A 61 -4.80 12.00 -0.67
CA ASP A 61 -4.26 11.45 0.57
C ASP A 61 -3.45 10.16 0.32
N TYR A 62 -3.85 9.35 -0.67
CA TYR A 62 -3.21 8.09 -1.04
C TYR A 62 -3.09 7.91 -2.57
N PRO A 63 -2.12 8.56 -3.23
CA PRO A 63 -1.94 8.49 -4.68
C PRO A 63 -1.70 7.06 -5.22
N SER A 64 -1.18 6.15 -4.40
CA SER A 64 -1.02 4.73 -4.76
C SER A 64 -2.34 4.02 -5.08
N LEU A 65 -3.47 4.53 -4.55
CA LEU A 65 -4.81 4.02 -4.84
C LEU A 65 -5.37 4.54 -6.18
N ALA A 66 -4.70 5.48 -6.86
CA ALA A 66 -5.19 6.04 -8.12
C ALA A 66 -5.44 4.95 -9.19
N ASN A 67 -4.64 3.88 -9.18
CA ASN A 67 -4.82 2.73 -10.06
C ASN A 67 -6.16 2.02 -9.85
N CYS A 68 -6.67 1.99 -8.61
CA CYS A 68 -7.99 1.40 -8.30
C CYS A 68 -9.15 2.15 -8.99
N VAL A 69 -8.96 3.44 -9.30
CA VAL A 69 -9.94 4.26 -10.03
C VAL A 69 -9.83 4.02 -11.54
N LEU A 70 -8.62 3.88 -12.08
CA LEU A 70 -8.41 3.63 -13.50
C LEU A 70 -9.07 2.31 -13.95
N ASP A 71 -8.90 1.25 -13.16
CA ASP A 71 -9.47 -0.06 -13.45
C ASP A 71 -11.01 -0.10 -13.41
N ASN A 72 -11.67 0.91 -12.82
CA ASN A 72 -13.14 1.00 -12.84
C ASN A 72 -13.69 1.44 -14.20
N THR A 73 -12.85 2.04 -15.03
CA THR A 73 -13.25 2.56 -16.35
C THR A 73 -13.08 1.50 -17.44
N THR A 74 -12.20 0.52 -17.23
CA THR A 74 -11.81 -0.47 -18.25
C THR A 74 -12.60 -1.78 -18.19
N THR A 75 -13.27 -2.11 -17.08
CA THR A 75 -14.08 -3.35 -16.97
C THR A 75 -15.55 -3.07 -17.28
N SER A 76 -15.85 -2.71 -18.53
CA SER A 76 -17.21 -2.73 -19.09
C SER A 76 -17.18 -2.96 -20.61
N THR A 77 -16.47 -3.99 -21.08
CA THR A 77 -16.77 -4.64 -22.37
C THR A 77 -16.10 -6.02 -22.42
N PRO A 78 -16.89 -7.10 -22.41
CA PRO A 78 -16.82 -8.04 -23.50
C PRO A 78 -18.18 -8.06 -24.17
N THR A 79 -18.31 -7.37 -25.29
CA THR A 79 -19.48 -7.56 -26.15
C THR A 79 -19.02 -7.64 -27.58
N VAL A 80 -18.97 -8.89 -28.03
CA VAL A 80 -19.21 -9.32 -29.40
C VAL A 80 -20.13 -8.32 -30.11
N SER A 81 -19.53 -7.61 -31.08
CA SER A 81 -20.12 -7.00 -32.27
C SER A 81 -21.63 -6.72 -32.26
N HIS A 82 -22.03 -5.46 -32.10
CA HIS A 82 -23.09 -4.79 -32.88
C HIS A 82 -23.01 -3.25 -32.72
N PRO A 83 -23.07 -2.45 -33.80
CA PRO A 83 -22.99 -0.99 -33.71
C PRO A 83 -24.38 -0.36 -33.59
N THR A 84 -24.69 0.25 -32.45
CA THR A 84 -25.78 1.23 -32.33
C THR A 84 -25.31 2.43 -31.50
N LEU A 85 -25.61 3.62 -32.03
CA LEU A 85 -25.24 4.99 -31.65
C LEU A 85 -25.29 5.34 -30.14
N PRO A 86 -24.58 6.43 -29.72
CA PRO A 86 -24.38 6.74 -28.30
C PRO A 86 -25.64 7.38 -27.71
N ILE A 87 -26.28 6.68 -26.78
CA ILE A 87 -27.31 7.28 -25.93
C ILE A 87 -26.59 8.06 -24.82
N VAL A 88 -26.64 9.38 -24.93
CA VAL A 88 -26.39 10.33 -23.84
C VAL A 88 -27.39 9.98 -22.73
N ASN A 89 -26.93 9.30 -21.68
CA ASN A 89 -27.80 8.91 -20.58
C ASN A 89 -27.48 9.71 -19.32
N ASN A 90 -28.48 10.50 -18.93
CA ASN A 90 -28.59 11.24 -17.71
C ASN A 90 -28.14 10.39 -16.50
N SER A 91 -27.23 10.93 -15.70
CA SER A 91 -26.67 10.30 -14.50
C SER A 91 -27.76 9.93 -13.49
N SER A 92 -28.17 8.66 -13.49
CA SER A 92 -29.06 8.09 -12.48
C SER A 92 -28.33 7.93 -11.15
N PRO A 93 -28.94 8.24 -10.00
CA PRO A 93 -28.34 8.04 -8.68
C PRO A 93 -27.93 6.58 -8.41
N GLN A 94 -28.57 5.60 -9.08
CA GLN A 94 -28.20 4.18 -8.98
C GLN A 94 -26.80 3.88 -9.55
N THR A 95 -26.42 4.53 -10.66
CA THR A 95 -25.13 4.28 -11.32
C THR A 95 -23.97 4.86 -10.49
N ALA A 96 -24.18 6.01 -9.85
CA ALA A 96 -23.20 6.64 -8.97
C ALA A 96 -22.95 5.80 -7.70
N GLN A 97 -24.02 5.29 -7.07
CA GLN A 97 -23.91 4.47 -5.86
C GLN A 97 -23.24 3.11 -6.13
N GLN A 98 -23.54 2.48 -7.27
CA GLN A 98 -22.86 1.25 -7.70
C GLN A 98 -21.36 1.48 -7.99
N THR A 99 -21.01 2.61 -8.60
CA THR A 99 -19.61 2.95 -8.89
C THR A 99 -18.81 3.19 -7.61
N ALA A 100 -19.39 3.90 -6.64
CA ALA A 100 -18.78 4.11 -5.33
C ALA A 100 -18.55 2.80 -4.58
N HIS A 101 -19.55 1.90 -4.55
CA HIS A 101 -19.42 0.60 -3.91
C HIS A 101 -18.34 -0.28 -4.56
N ARG A 102 -18.22 -0.25 -5.89
CA ARG A 102 -17.14 -0.95 -6.61
C ARG A 102 -15.77 -0.40 -6.25
N LEU A 103 -15.62 0.91 -6.17
CA LEU A 103 -14.37 1.55 -5.77
C LEU A 103 -13.98 1.17 -4.34
N VAL A 104 -14.92 1.19 -3.40
CA VAL A 104 -14.69 0.75 -2.01
C VAL A 104 -14.20 -0.69 -1.98
N ASN A 105 -14.85 -1.61 -2.71
CA ASN A 105 -14.42 -3.00 -2.76
C ASN A 105 -12.98 -3.15 -3.27
N LYS A 106 -12.59 -2.40 -4.30
CA LYS A 106 -11.22 -2.42 -4.83
C LYS A 106 -10.19 -1.88 -3.86
N ILE A 107 -10.51 -0.80 -3.15
CA ILE A 107 -9.62 -0.23 -2.14
C ILE A 107 -9.40 -1.25 -1.02
N VAL A 108 -10.46 -1.92 -0.57
CA VAL A 108 -10.37 -2.95 0.47
C VAL A 108 -9.58 -4.17 -0.01
N GLU A 109 -9.81 -4.63 -1.23
CA GLU A 109 -9.02 -5.70 -1.84
C GLU A 109 -7.52 -5.33 -1.92
N HIS A 110 -7.21 -4.10 -2.31
CA HIS A 110 -5.85 -3.59 -2.36
C HIS A 110 -5.21 -3.58 -0.97
N LEU A 111 -5.94 -3.11 0.05
CA LEU A 111 -5.49 -3.10 1.43
C LEU A 111 -5.21 -4.52 1.96
N GLU A 112 -6.08 -5.48 1.67
CA GLU A 112 -5.88 -6.88 2.05
C GLU A 112 -4.65 -7.49 1.38
N ASN A 113 -4.48 -7.23 0.09
CA ASN A 113 -3.32 -7.72 -0.66
C ASN A 113 -2.03 -7.09 -0.13
N HIS A 114 -2.05 -5.80 0.17
CA HIS A 114 -0.92 -5.11 0.80
C HIS A 114 -0.59 -5.72 2.16
N LEU A 115 -1.58 -6.00 3.02
CA LEU A 115 -1.37 -6.61 4.32
C LEU A 115 -0.79 -8.04 4.19
N LYS A 116 -1.35 -8.86 3.29
CA LYS A 116 -0.82 -10.20 2.98
C LYS A 116 0.63 -10.14 2.50
N LEU A 117 0.95 -9.16 1.64
CA LEU A 117 2.30 -8.94 1.15
C LEU A 117 3.24 -8.55 2.30
N GLN A 118 2.82 -7.64 3.19
CA GLN A 118 3.60 -7.27 4.38
C GLN A 118 3.88 -8.47 5.28
N TYR A 119 2.94 -9.41 5.44
CA TYR A 119 3.17 -10.66 6.15
C TYR A 119 4.13 -11.61 5.43
N LEU A 120 4.12 -11.62 4.09
CA LEU A 120 4.95 -12.50 3.28
C LEU A 120 6.40 -12.03 3.14
N ILE A 121 6.63 -10.71 3.05
CA ILE A 121 7.94 -10.09 2.82
C ILE A 121 9.03 -10.62 3.78
N PRO A 122 8.83 -10.68 5.11
CA PRO A 122 9.86 -11.19 6.03
C PRO A 122 10.32 -12.61 5.70
N TYR A 123 9.40 -13.49 5.29
CA TYR A 123 9.73 -14.86 4.90
C TYR A 123 10.52 -14.87 3.59
N VAL A 124 10.07 -14.16 2.57
CA VAL A 124 10.76 -14.10 1.27
C VAL A 124 12.17 -13.54 1.43
N LEU A 125 12.33 -12.48 2.23
CA LEU A 125 13.65 -11.91 2.51
C LEU A 125 14.54 -12.86 3.30
N ASN A 126 13.99 -13.65 4.22
CA ASN A 126 14.76 -14.66 4.95
C ASN A 126 15.22 -15.79 4.01
N TRP A 127 14.36 -16.23 3.09
CA TRP A 127 14.73 -17.22 2.07
C TRP A 127 15.83 -16.66 1.14
N LEU A 128 15.68 -15.43 0.68
CA LEU A 128 16.67 -14.76 -0.15
C LEU A 128 18.01 -14.63 0.58
N LEU A 129 17.98 -14.30 1.88
CA LEU A 129 19.18 -14.25 2.72
C LEU A 129 19.87 -15.62 2.80
N ILE A 130 19.14 -16.71 3.01
CA ILE A 130 19.68 -18.08 3.05
C ILE A 130 20.37 -18.45 1.74
N ILE A 131 19.77 -18.08 0.60
CA ILE A 131 20.31 -18.38 -0.74
C ILE A 131 21.61 -17.60 -1.00
N ILE A 132 21.70 -16.36 -0.55
CA ILE A 132 22.80 -15.45 -0.87
C ILE A 132 23.97 -15.59 0.10
N THR A 133 23.72 -15.95 1.36
CA THR A 133 24.75 -16.15 2.39
C THR A 133 25.92 -17.05 1.96
N PRO A 134 25.71 -18.20 1.30
CA PRO A 134 26.81 -19.06 0.85
C PRO A 134 27.58 -18.54 -0.38
N VAL A 135 27.12 -17.48 -1.05
CA VAL A 135 27.76 -16.95 -2.26
C VAL A 135 29.06 -16.23 -1.87
N SER A 136 30.20 -16.81 -2.24
CA SER A 136 31.56 -16.33 -1.92
C SER A 136 31.84 -14.92 -2.43
N ALA A 137 31.21 -14.51 -3.54
CA ALA A 137 31.31 -13.16 -4.09
C ALA A 137 30.67 -12.07 -3.20
N ARG A 138 29.81 -12.47 -2.23
CA ARG A 138 29.12 -11.58 -1.27
C ARG A 138 28.61 -10.27 -1.92
N PRO A 139 27.82 -10.35 -3.00
CA PRO A 139 27.45 -9.17 -3.80
C PRO A 139 26.67 -8.11 -3.01
N LEU A 140 26.06 -8.50 -1.89
CA LEU A 140 25.27 -7.64 -1.01
C LEU A 140 26.00 -7.23 0.28
N GLY A 141 27.26 -7.65 0.46
CA GLY A 141 28.10 -7.30 1.62
C GLY A 141 28.40 -8.45 2.58
N LYS A 142 29.33 -8.23 3.52
CA LYS A 142 29.88 -9.28 4.39
C LYS A 142 28.96 -9.70 5.55
N ASN A 143 28.00 -8.86 5.94
CA ASN A 143 27.07 -9.05 7.05
C ASN A 143 25.67 -8.55 6.66
N VAL A 144 25.09 -9.14 5.61
CA VAL A 144 23.71 -8.84 5.23
C VAL A 144 22.79 -9.40 6.31
N SER A 145 22.29 -8.55 7.18
CA SER A 145 21.18 -8.90 8.06
C SER A 145 19.86 -8.73 7.31
N LEU A 146 18.79 -9.38 7.78
CA LEU A 146 17.44 -9.18 7.25
C LEU A 146 17.08 -7.69 7.18
N ASN A 147 17.53 -6.89 8.15
CA ASN A 147 17.31 -5.44 8.23
C ASN A 147 18.07 -4.65 7.14
N HIS A 148 19.23 -5.14 6.68
CA HIS A 148 19.96 -4.56 5.56
C HIS A 148 19.27 -4.88 4.24
N LEU A 149 18.87 -6.15 4.03
CA LEU A 149 18.18 -6.58 2.82
C LEU A 149 16.81 -5.90 2.68
N TYR A 150 16.07 -5.80 3.79
CA TYR A 150 14.80 -5.06 3.85
C TYR A 150 14.99 -3.59 3.46
N GLY A 151 16.02 -2.92 4.00
CA GLY A 151 16.32 -1.53 3.65
C GLY A 151 16.70 -1.34 2.18
N LEU A 152 17.46 -2.28 1.60
CA LEU A 152 17.89 -2.22 0.20
C LEU A 152 16.71 -2.45 -0.75
N CYS A 153 15.87 -3.46 -0.47
CA CYS A 153 14.65 -3.72 -1.23
C CYS A 153 13.66 -2.55 -1.14
N TYR A 154 13.54 -1.92 0.03
CA TYR A 154 12.69 -0.75 0.21
C TYR A 154 13.20 0.48 -0.57
N ALA A 155 14.51 0.75 -0.55
CA ALA A 155 15.10 1.84 -1.32
C ALA A 155 14.87 1.65 -2.83
N LEU A 156 15.12 0.45 -3.36
CA LEU A 156 14.87 0.12 -4.77
C LEU A 156 13.38 0.21 -5.16
N TYR A 157 12.46 -0.06 -4.22
CA TYR A 157 11.03 0.07 -4.45
C TYR A 157 10.55 1.53 -4.40
N SER A 158 11.15 2.34 -3.53
CA SER A 158 10.78 3.75 -3.35
C SER A 158 11.27 4.66 -4.48
N ASP A 159 12.31 4.29 -5.22
CA ASP A 159 12.81 5.05 -6.39
C ASP A 159 11.89 4.94 -7.63
N HIS A 160 10.85 4.11 -7.57
CA HIS A 160 9.91 3.86 -8.67
C HIS A 160 8.53 4.52 -8.49
N PHE A 161 8.33 5.36 -7.48
CA PHE A 161 7.09 6.11 -7.21
C PHE A 161 7.32 7.62 -7.08
#